data_AF-R6Y3W5-F1
#
_entry.id   AF-R6Y3W5-F1
#
_cell.length_a   1.000
_cell.length_b   1.000
_cell.length_c   1.000
_cell.angle_alpha   90.00
_cell.angle_beta   90.00
_cell.angle_gamma   90.00
#
_symmetry.space_group_name_H-M   'P 1'
#
loop_
_entity.id
_entity.type
_entity.pdbx_description
1 polymer ?
#
loop_
_entity_poly.entity_id
_entity_poly.type
_entity_poly.pdbx_seq_one_letter_code
_entity_poly.pdbx_strand_id
1 'polypeptide(L)'
;MKFIKGLIKFILGLLIIGGGTYVFVRVKYGIDPINTINQLSQLNEKVDEKKLAPDPFDENDLTGAMTSLNNSVPNLVSYDEQNGYSFNYSIDKRFVATYQITDKELGALADTLLKTQAKDGIKIGDTLVPISLIDFSFSPNIISGETITTFSVLVKISLDPFIAKMSSFPLNMLRNKVPENLYVNSIFDVTKTDDSFGYNVNHNTLKLNYLTSADSEDFINTLNALLSIGTAESLNMTIGSKIMDLLIGTQFDPGLIYNLSYLGATTYEFSYTNNQNLLTVK
;
A
#
# COMPACT_ATOMS: atom_id res chain seq x y z
N MET A 1 26.79 12.27 -0.41
CA MET A 1 26.99 12.56 1.03
C MET A 1 27.18 14.04 1.39
N LYS A 2 28.06 14.84 0.75
CA LYS A 2 28.20 16.29 1.08
C LYS A 2 26.92 17.11 0.84
N PHE A 3 26.12 16.72 -0.16
CA PHE A 3 24.88 17.37 -0.59
C PHE A 3 23.70 17.21 0.39
N ILE A 4 23.39 15.97 0.80
CA ILE A 4 22.35 15.65 1.80
C ILE A 4 22.68 16.33 3.14
N LYS A 5 23.96 16.35 3.53
CA LYS A 5 24.43 17.08 4.70
C LYS A 5 24.29 18.60 4.58
N GLY A 6 24.20 19.14 3.37
CA GLY A 6 23.87 20.54 3.10
C GLY A 6 22.37 20.80 3.26
N LEU A 7 21.52 20.02 2.60
CA LEU A 7 20.07 20.19 2.58
C LEU A 7 19.43 20.10 3.98
N ILE A 8 19.94 19.22 4.85
CA ILE A 8 19.39 19.05 6.20
C ILE A 8 19.93 20.09 7.19
N LYS A 9 21.21 20.46 7.11
CA LYS A 9 21.71 21.65 7.83
C LYS A 9 20.93 22.89 7.40
N PHE A 10 20.44 22.90 6.16
CA PHE A 10 19.64 23.96 5.59
C PHE A 10 18.18 23.92 6.09
N ILE A 11 17.50 22.77 6.14
CA ILE A 11 16.18 22.60 6.79
C ILE A 11 16.24 22.98 8.28
N LEU A 12 17.30 22.56 8.99
CA LEU A 12 17.54 23.01 10.37
C LEU A 12 17.87 24.50 10.47
N GLY A 13 18.54 25.08 9.47
CA GLY A 13 18.86 26.50 9.39
C GLY A 13 17.65 27.38 9.01
N LEU A 14 16.68 26.82 8.30
CA LEU A 14 15.41 27.47 7.95
C LEU A 14 14.50 27.69 9.16
N LEU A 15 14.64 26.85 10.20
CA LEU A 15 14.04 27.11 11.51
C LEU A 15 14.64 28.34 12.21
N ILE A 16 15.76 28.90 11.71
CA ILE A 16 16.52 29.95 12.40
C ILE A 16 16.60 31.28 11.62
N ILE A 17 16.73 31.39 10.27
CA ILE A 17 16.97 32.73 9.63
C ILE A 17 16.48 32.94 8.18
N GLY A 18 15.64 33.97 7.97
CA GLY A 18 15.68 34.98 6.87
C GLY A 18 15.19 34.64 5.44
N GLY A 19 14.57 35.62 4.77
CA GLY A 19 13.92 35.46 3.44
C GLY A 19 14.82 35.06 2.26
N GLY A 20 16.12 35.37 2.27
CA GLY A 20 17.04 34.97 1.19
C GLY A 20 17.30 33.45 1.15
N THR A 21 17.31 32.81 2.32
CA THR A 21 17.45 31.37 2.51
C THR A 21 16.22 30.62 1.97
N TYR A 22 15.03 31.16 2.24
CA TYR A 22 13.77 30.63 1.71
C TYR A 22 13.75 30.59 0.17
N VAL A 23 14.11 31.70 -0.49
CA VAL A 23 14.09 31.81 -1.96
C VAL A 23 15.05 30.80 -2.61
N PHE A 24 16.25 30.60 -2.04
CA PHE A 24 17.22 29.65 -2.60
C PHE A 24 16.70 28.22 -2.63
N VAL A 25 16.07 27.73 -1.55
CA VAL A 25 15.58 26.35 -1.51
C VAL A 25 14.36 26.13 -2.39
N ARG A 26 13.44 27.10 -2.42
CA ARG A 26 12.28 27.03 -3.30
C ARG A 26 12.71 27.01 -4.77
N VAL A 27 13.62 27.89 -5.17
CA VAL A 27 14.08 27.97 -6.57
C VAL A 27 14.95 26.78 -6.97
N LYS A 28 15.83 26.31 -6.09
CA LYS A 28 16.81 25.26 -6.45
C LYS A 28 16.27 23.85 -6.30
N TYR A 29 15.39 23.60 -5.33
CA TYR A 29 14.96 22.24 -4.97
C TYR A 29 13.44 22.06 -5.02
N GLY A 30 12.66 23.12 -5.29
CA GLY A 30 11.20 23.04 -5.32
C GLY A 30 10.55 22.80 -3.95
N ILE A 31 11.32 22.89 -2.86
CA ILE A 31 10.83 22.64 -1.50
C ILE A 31 10.32 23.96 -0.91
N ASP A 32 9.15 23.94 -0.25
CA ASP A 32 8.70 25.03 0.61
C ASP A 32 8.99 24.72 2.10
N PRO A 33 10.03 25.35 2.69
CA PRO A 33 10.40 25.14 4.09
C PRO A 33 9.30 25.32 5.12
N ILE A 34 8.41 26.28 4.92
CA ILE A 34 7.36 26.62 5.89
C ILE A 34 6.30 25.54 5.84
N ASN A 35 5.90 25.15 4.62
CA ASN A 35 4.95 24.04 4.44
C ASN A 35 5.54 22.73 4.97
N THR A 36 6.82 22.44 4.71
CA THR A 36 7.48 21.24 5.24
C THR A 36 7.44 21.18 6.77
N ILE A 37 7.66 22.30 7.47
CA ILE A 37 7.57 22.33 8.95
C ILE A 37 6.14 22.06 9.41
N ASN A 38 5.14 22.67 8.77
CA ASN A 38 3.73 22.45 9.10
C ASN A 38 3.30 20.99 8.85
N GLN A 39 3.70 20.42 7.71
CA GLN A 39 3.46 19.02 7.35
C GLN A 39 4.12 18.08 8.36
N LEU A 40 5.38 18.31 8.74
CA LEU A 40 6.06 17.52 9.77
C LEU A 40 5.36 17.60 11.13
N SER A 41 4.81 18.76 11.50
CA SER A 41 4.03 18.89 12.73
C SER A 41 2.78 18.01 12.68
N GLN A 42 2.01 18.09 11.59
CA GLN A 42 0.79 17.30 11.39
C GLN A 42 1.08 15.79 11.31
N LEU A 43 2.19 15.39 10.68
CA LEU A 43 2.62 13.99 10.59
C LEU A 43 3.07 13.41 11.95
N ASN A 44 3.55 14.27 12.86
CA ASN A 44 3.95 13.88 14.21
C ASN A 44 2.79 13.90 15.23
N GLU A 45 1.62 14.41 14.83
CA GLU A 45 0.43 14.26 15.67
C GLU A 45 0.11 12.78 15.84
N LYS A 46 -0.32 12.39 17.06
CA LYS A 46 -0.70 11.01 17.33
C LYS A 46 -1.86 10.62 16.41
N VAL A 47 -1.60 9.68 15.52
CA VAL A 47 -2.60 9.18 14.58
C VAL A 47 -3.66 8.37 15.35
N ASP A 48 -4.90 8.80 15.23
CA ASP A 48 -6.08 8.05 15.65
C ASP A 48 -6.49 7.15 14.47
N GLU A 49 -6.03 5.90 14.49
CA GLU A 49 -6.28 4.92 13.44
C GLU A 49 -7.79 4.74 13.19
N LYS A 50 -8.65 4.88 14.21
CA LYS A 50 -10.11 4.75 14.08
C LYS A 50 -10.75 5.88 13.27
N LYS A 51 -10.09 7.04 13.17
CA LYS A 51 -10.55 8.13 12.29
C LYS A 51 -10.16 7.92 10.84
N LEU A 52 -9.02 7.26 10.61
CA LEU A 52 -8.53 6.97 9.26
C LEU A 52 -9.19 5.72 8.67
N ALA A 53 -9.42 4.71 9.50
CA ALA A 53 -10.10 3.47 9.18
C ALA A 53 -11.26 3.29 10.17
N PRO A 54 -12.45 3.83 9.88
CA PRO A 54 -13.61 3.71 10.76
C PRO A 54 -14.16 2.27 10.80
N ASP A 55 -13.89 1.48 9.77
CA ASP A 55 -14.43 0.13 9.60
C ASP A 55 -13.37 -0.85 9.06
N PRO A 56 -12.23 -1.02 9.77
CA PRO A 56 -11.14 -1.87 9.31
C PRO A 56 -11.57 -3.33 9.24
N PHE A 57 -10.85 -4.11 8.44
CA PHE A 57 -10.99 -5.58 8.44
C PHE A 57 -10.41 -6.19 9.71
N ASP A 58 -10.85 -7.40 10.05
CA ASP A 58 -10.41 -8.12 11.24
C ASP A 58 -10.13 -9.63 10.99
N GLU A 59 -9.89 -10.39 12.06
CA GLU A 59 -9.60 -11.82 12.00
C GLU A 59 -10.81 -12.67 11.55
N ASN A 60 -12.04 -12.20 11.78
CA ASN A 60 -13.25 -12.86 11.29
C ASN A 60 -13.34 -12.72 9.78
N ASP A 61 -12.97 -11.57 9.22
CA ASP A 61 -12.89 -11.37 7.77
C ASP A 61 -11.88 -12.32 7.12
N LEU A 62 -10.71 -12.54 7.76
CA LEU A 62 -9.76 -13.55 7.28
C LEU A 62 -10.37 -14.95 7.31
N THR A 63 -11.04 -15.30 8.41
CA THR A 63 -11.70 -16.61 8.56
C THR A 63 -12.80 -16.82 7.53
N GLY A 64 -13.58 -15.78 7.23
CA GLY A 64 -14.57 -15.75 6.16
C GLY A 64 -13.94 -16.01 4.80
N ALA A 65 -12.86 -15.29 4.46
CA ALA A 65 -12.13 -15.45 3.21
C ALA A 65 -11.62 -16.90 3.01
N MET A 66 -11.02 -17.48 4.06
CA MET A 66 -10.46 -18.83 4.04
C MET A 66 -11.56 -19.92 3.98
N THR A 67 -12.68 -19.68 4.65
CA THR A 67 -13.86 -20.57 4.59
C THR A 67 -14.46 -20.57 3.19
N SER A 68 -14.63 -19.39 2.59
CA SER A 68 -15.13 -19.25 1.21
C SER A 68 -14.19 -19.93 0.21
N LEU A 69 -12.87 -19.83 0.36
CA LEU A 69 -11.92 -20.57 -0.48
C LEU A 69 -12.10 -22.09 -0.36
N ASN A 70 -12.22 -22.62 0.85
CA ASN A 70 -12.41 -24.07 1.06
C ASN A 70 -13.78 -24.57 0.58
N ASN A 71 -14.81 -23.72 0.60
CA ASN A 71 -16.11 -24.06 0.03
C ASN A 71 -16.05 -24.15 -1.50
N SER A 72 -15.26 -23.29 -2.14
CA SER A 72 -15.07 -23.29 -3.59
C SER A 72 -14.08 -24.35 -4.07
N VAL A 73 -13.01 -24.59 -3.31
CA VAL A 73 -11.98 -25.59 -3.59
C VAL A 73 -11.68 -26.37 -2.30
N PRO A 74 -12.32 -27.55 -2.10
CA PRO A 74 -12.20 -28.27 -0.84
C PRO A 74 -10.77 -28.71 -0.54
N ASN A 75 -10.32 -28.50 0.70
CA ASN A 75 -8.98 -28.80 1.21
C ASN A 75 -7.84 -27.95 0.62
N LEU A 76 -8.14 -26.81 0.00
CA LEU A 76 -7.13 -25.87 -0.46
C LEU A 76 -6.42 -25.18 0.70
N VAL A 77 -7.19 -24.76 1.71
CA VAL A 77 -6.67 -24.03 2.86
C VAL A 77 -6.66 -24.93 4.09
N SER A 78 -5.55 -24.93 4.82
CA SER A 78 -5.45 -25.55 6.15
C SER A 78 -5.03 -24.52 7.19
N TYR A 79 -5.43 -24.73 8.44
CA TYR A 79 -5.09 -23.87 9.57
C TYR A 79 -4.38 -24.68 10.65
N ASP A 80 -3.29 -24.14 11.15
CA ASP A 80 -2.54 -24.65 12.30
C ASP A 80 -2.33 -23.50 13.29
N GLU A 81 -2.54 -23.74 14.59
CA GLU A 81 -2.43 -22.67 15.60
C GLU A 81 -1.03 -22.06 15.70
N GLN A 82 0.02 -22.83 15.38
CA GLN A 82 1.41 -22.35 15.45
C GLN A 82 1.85 -21.66 14.15
N ASN A 83 1.38 -22.15 13.00
CA ASN A 83 1.85 -21.73 11.68
C ASN A 83 0.84 -20.88 10.89
N GLY A 84 -0.39 -20.73 11.38
CA GLY A 84 -1.47 -20.00 10.72
C GLY A 84 -2.04 -20.74 9.51
N TYR A 85 -2.57 -19.97 8.56
CA TYR A 85 -3.13 -20.48 7.32
C TYR A 85 -2.05 -20.88 6.31
N SER A 86 -2.26 -21.99 5.61
CA SER A 86 -1.43 -22.43 4.48
C SER A 86 -2.25 -22.93 3.30
N PHE A 87 -1.70 -22.80 2.10
CA PHE A 87 -2.35 -23.17 0.84
C PHE A 87 -1.71 -24.43 0.24
N ASN A 88 -2.54 -25.40 -0.14
CA ASN A 88 -2.12 -26.63 -0.82
C ASN A 88 -2.62 -26.65 -2.27
N TYR A 89 -1.78 -26.17 -3.19
CA TYR A 89 -2.09 -26.17 -4.63
C TYR A 89 -1.82 -27.52 -5.30
N SER A 90 -1.28 -28.51 -4.58
CA SER A 90 -1.01 -29.86 -5.12
C SER A 90 -2.20 -30.82 -4.99
N ILE A 91 -3.40 -30.28 -4.69
CA ILE A 91 -4.62 -31.08 -4.61
C ILE A 91 -5.17 -31.39 -6.01
N ASP A 92 -5.66 -32.62 -6.19
CA ASP A 92 -6.34 -33.04 -7.44
C ASP A 92 -7.78 -32.50 -7.55
N LYS A 93 -8.22 -31.68 -6.59
CA LYS A 93 -9.58 -31.14 -6.52
C LYS A 93 -9.67 -29.82 -7.28
N ARG A 94 -10.75 -29.69 -8.05
CA ARG A 94 -11.07 -28.48 -8.81
C ARG A 94 -12.17 -27.67 -8.13
N PHE A 95 -12.42 -26.48 -8.66
CA PHE A 95 -13.56 -25.65 -8.28
C PHE A 95 -14.86 -26.47 -8.28
N VAL A 96 -15.57 -26.47 -7.15
CA VAL A 96 -16.92 -27.04 -6.99
C VAL A 96 -18.00 -25.96 -6.87
N ALA A 97 -17.59 -24.72 -6.62
CA ALA A 97 -18.44 -23.54 -6.58
C ALA A 97 -17.60 -22.30 -6.89
N THR A 98 -18.27 -21.21 -7.32
CA THR A 98 -17.66 -19.89 -7.45
C THR A 98 -17.05 -19.44 -6.13
N TYR A 99 -15.84 -18.87 -6.17
CA TYR A 99 -15.24 -18.22 -5.00
C TYR A 99 -15.64 -16.75 -4.97
N GLN A 100 -16.25 -16.31 -3.88
CA GLN A 100 -16.74 -14.95 -3.72
C GLN A 100 -16.45 -14.44 -2.32
N ILE A 101 -15.87 -13.25 -2.24
CA ILE A 101 -15.52 -12.58 -0.98
C ILE A 101 -15.71 -11.08 -1.09
N THR A 102 -15.92 -10.47 0.07
CA THR A 102 -16.11 -9.02 0.27
C THR A 102 -14.79 -8.26 0.24
N ASP A 103 -14.85 -6.93 0.24
CA ASP A 103 -13.67 -6.07 0.32
C ASP A 103 -12.89 -6.24 1.62
N LYS A 104 -13.57 -6.38 2.76
CA LYS A 104 -12.90 -6.66 4.04
C LYS A 104 -12.20 -8.02 4.08
N GLU A 105 -12.90 -9.06 3.63
CA GLU A 105 -12.33 -10.40 3.50
C GLU A 105 -11.11 -10.40 2.56
N LEU A 106 -11.19 -9.65 1.45
CA LEU A 106 -10.08 -9.46 0.52
C LEU A 106 -8.92 -8.69 1.17
N GLY A 107 -9.21 -7.67 1.96
CA GLY A 107 -8.22 -6.89 2.71
C GLY A 107 -7.44 -7.72 3.72
N ALA A 108 -8.15 -8.49 4.54
CA ALA A 108 -7.54 -9.39 5.52
C ALA A 108 -6.68 -10.47 4.85
N LEU A 109 -7.14 -10.99 3.71
CA LEU A 109 -6.39 -11.93 2.88
C LEU A 109 -5.13 -11.28 2.29
N ALA A 110 -5.23 -10.07 1.74
CA ALA A 110 -4.10 -9.32 1.20
C ALA A 110 -3.02 -9.04 2.27
N ASP A 111 -3.42 -8.64 3.47
CA ASP A 111 -2.52 -8.39 4.59
C ASP A 111 -1.80 -9.69 5.02
N THR A 112 -2.52 -10.80 5.04
CA THR A 112 -1.95 -12.13 5.32
C THR A 112 -0.92 -12.53 4.26
N LEU A 113 -1.22 -12.32 2.98
CA LEU A 113 -0.29 -12.60 1.88
C LEU A 113 0.96 -11.70 1.94
N LEU A 114 0.80 -10.42 2.30
CA LEU A 114 1.92 -9.51 2.53
C LEU A 114 2.84 -10.01 3.64
N LYS A 115 2.29 -10.40 4.79
CA LYS A 115 3.05 -10.89 5.94
C LYS A 115 3.76 -12.22 5.66
N THR A 116 3.12 -13.11 4.89
CA THR A 116 3.61 -14.49 4.68
C THR A 116 4.50 -14.65 3.44
N GLN A 117 4.17 -13.99 2.33
CA GLN A 117 4.85 -14.15 1.03
C GLN A 117 5.79 -12.99 0.72
N ALA A 118 5.41 -11.76 1.10
CA ALA A 118 6.23 -10.60 0.78
C ALA A 118 7.33 -10.32 1.79
N LYS A 119 7.39 -11.07 2.93
CA LYS A 119 8.33 -11.13 4.10
C LYS A 119 9.27 -9.95 4.40
N ASP A 120 9.82 -9.39 3.35
CA ASP A 120 10.71 -8.26 3.24
C ASP A 120 9.97 -6.90 3.15
N GLY A 121 8.71 -6.85 2.69
CA GLY A 121 7.90 -5.63 2.57
C GLY A 121 7.94 -5.01 1.16
N ILE A 122 7.96 -3.68 1.04
CA ILE A 122 8.05 -2.97 -0.25
C ILE A 122 9.35 -2.18 -0.38
N LYS A 123 9.81 -1.99 -1.61
CA LYS A 123 10.99 -1.17 -1.89
C LYS A 123 10.59 0.28 -2.10
N ILE A 124 11.05 1.18 -1.23
CA ILE A 124 10.92 2.64 -1.39
C ILE A 124 12.32 3.20 -1.66
N GLY A 125 12.54 3.69 -2.88
CA GLY A 125 13.88 4.00 -3.39
C GLY A 125 14.78 2.76 -3.36
N ASP A 126 15.87 2.83 -2.61
CA ASP A 126 16.78 1.70 -2.34
C ASP A 126 16.60 1.07 -0.96
N THR A 127 15.47 1.34 -0.30
CA THR A 127 15.19 0.86 1.05
C THR A 127 14.01 -0.08 1.05
N LEU A 128 14.24 -1.29 1.52
CA LEU A 128 13.19 -2.23 1.82
C LEU A 128 12.51 -1.83 3.14
N VAL A 129 11.18 -1.70 3.14
CA VAL A 129 10.39 -1.29 4.30
C VAL A 129 9.23 -2.24 4.58
N PRO A 130 9.04 -2.65 5.85
CA PRO A 130 7.87 -3.40 6.25
C PRO A 130 6.60 -2.55 6.10
N ILE A 131 5.52 -3.19 5.63
CA ILE A 131 4.19 -2.60 5.57
C ILE A 131 3.15 -3.53 6.16
N SER A 132 2.07 -2.95 6.67
CA SER A 132 0.85 -3.66 7.07
C SER A 132 -0.38 -2.94 6.54
N LEU A 133 -1.38 -3.68 6.10
CA LEU A 133 -2.67 -3.11 5.72
C LEU A 133 -3.53 -2.95 6.98
N ILE A 134 -4.31 -1.88 7.01
CA ILE A 134 -5.27 -1.58 8.10
C ILE A 134 -6.69 -1.57 7.56
N ASP A 135 -6.87 -0.99 6.37
CA ASP A 135 -8.16 -0.85 5.73
C ASP A 135 -8.03 -1.14 4.24
N PHE A 136 -9.10 -1.67 3.66
CA PHE A 136 -9.15 -2.12 2.28
C PHE A 136 -10.58 -2.02 1.78
N SER A 137 -10.76 -1.21 0.75
CA SER A 137 -12.03 -1.13 0.02
C SER A 137 -11.77 -1.00 -1.47
N PHE A 138 -12.76 -1.40 -2.26
CA PHE A 138 -12.72 -1.16 -3.69
C PHE A 138 -14.10 -0.78 -4.21
N SER A 139 -14.15 -0.07 -5.32
CA SER A 139 -15.37 0.38 -5.97
C SER A 139 -15.25 0.15 -7.47
N PRO A 140 -15.95 -0.87 -8.02
CA PRO A 140 -15.96 -1.13 -9.45
C PRO A 140 -16.87 -0.14 -10.16
N ASN A 141 -16.35 0.49 -11.20
CA ASN A 141 -17.06 1.46 -12.03
C ASN A 141 -16.97 1.04 -13.50
N ILE A 142 -18.01 1.30 -14.28
CA ILE A 142 -18.01 1.06 -15.72
C ILE A 142 -17.85 2.40 -16.43
N ILE A 143 -16.73 2.60 -17.11
CA ILE A 143 -16.43 3.82 -17.86
C ILE A 143 -16.21 3.43 -19.31
N SER A 144 -17.06 3.94 -20.20
CA SER A 144 -16.97 3.67 -21.66
C SER A 144 -16.96 2.19 -22.04
N GLY A 145 -17.59 1.33 -21.23
CA GLY A 145 -17.66 -0.12 -21.45
C GLY A 145 -16.51 -0.92 -20.82
N GLU A 146 -15.53 -0.25 -20.22
CA GLU A 146 -14.45 -0.89 -19.47
C GLU A 146 -14.73 -0.85 -17.97
N THR A 147 -14.47 -1.95 -17.27
CA THR A 147 -14.55 -2.00 -15.81
C THR A 147 -13.25 -1.47 -15.21
N ILE A 148 -13.33 -0.31 -14.56
CA ILE A 148 -12.26 0.30 -13.79
C ILE A 148 -12.62 0.17 -12.31
N THR A 149 -11.78 -0.51 -11.55
CA THR A 149 -11.99 -0.70 -10.11
C THR A 149 -11.06 0.18 -9.31
N THR A 150 -11.61 1.15 -8.59
CA THR A 150 -10.83 2.04 -7.73
C THR A 150 -10.66 1.38 -6.37
N PHE A 151 -9.41 1.13 -5.97
CA PHE A 151 -9.04 0.62 -4.66
C PHE A 151 -8.65 1.79 -3.74
N SER A 152 -9.01 1.69 -2.47
CA SER A 152 -8.57 2.59 -1.41
C SER A 152 -8.06 1.72 -0.27
N VAL A 153 -6.74 1.78 -0.03
CA VAL A 153 -6.08 0.98 1.01
C VAL A 153 -5.36 1.89 2.00
N LEU A 154 -5.53 1.63 3.29
CA LEU A 154 -4.76 2.28 4.34
C LEU A 154 -3.58 1.39 4.70
N VAL A 155 -2.38 1.87 4.43
CA VAL A 155 -1.13 1.17 4.68
C VAL A 155 -0.37 1.87 5.79
N LYS A 156 0.13 1.10 6.75
CA LYS A 156 1.10 1.56 7.74
C LYS A 156 2.48 1.12 7.32
N ILE A 157 3.38 2.09 7.12
CA ILE A 157 4.76 1.88 6.70
C ILE A 157 5.66 2.18 7.89
N SER A 158 6.51 1.22 8.26
CA SER A 158 7.55 1.46 9.27
C SER A 158 8.67 2.33 8.66
N LEU A 159 9.00 3.42 9.34
CA LEU A 159 10.12 4.29 8.96
C LEU A 159 11.44 3.89 9.64
N ASP A 160 11.47 2.82 10.43
CA ASP A 160 12.68 2.34 11.11
C ASP A 160 13.87 2.15 10.16
N PRO A 161 13.72 1.55 8.97
CA PRO A 161 14.84 1.39 8.03
C PRO A 161 15.43 2.73 7.58
N PHE A 162 14.60 3.78 7.49
CA PHE A 162 15.06 5.13 7.17
C PHE A 162 15.69 5.81 8.40
N ILE A 163 15.06 5.70 9.57
CA ILE A 163 15.56 6.24 10.85
C ILE A 163 16.95 5.65 11.17
N ALA A 164 17.19 4.37 10.90
CA ALA A 164 18.48 3.72 11.08
C ALA A 164 19.58 4.34 10.20
N LYS A 165 19.23 4.79 8.98
CA LYS A 165 20.15 5.50 8.07
C LYS A 165 20.44 6.94 8.51
N MET A 166 19.71 7.47 9.50
CA MET A 166 19.90 8.83 10.05
C MET A 166 20.98 8.90 11.14
N SER A 167 21.97 8.01 11.13
CA SER A 167 23.00 7.93 12.18
C SER A 167 24.04 9.06 12.13
N SER A 168 24.20 9.75 11.00
CA SER A 168 25.27 10.75 10.81
C SER A 168 24.77 12.19 10.72
N PHE A 169 25.54 13.13 11.26
CA PHE A 169 25.21 14.55 11.16
C PHE A 169 25.14 15.00 9.69
N PRO A 170 24.09 15.76 9.31
CA PRO A 170 23.07 16.37 10.16
C PRO A 170 21.74 15.59 10.27
N LEU A 171 21.60 14.43 9.62
CA LEU A 171 20.37 13.60 9.67
C LEU A 171 20.01 13.20 11.11
N ASN A 172 21.03 12.95 11.95
CA ASN A 172 20.83 12.56 13.34
C ASN A 172 20.06 13.60 14.18
N MET A 173 20.05 14.88 13.78
CA MET A 173 19.29 15.93 14.47
C MET A 173 17.80 15.90 14.12
N LEU A 174 17.42 15.30 12.99
CA LEU A 174 16.02 15.11 12.58
C LEU A 174 15.43 13.80 13.08
N ARG A 175 16.27 12.85 13.51
CA ARG A 175 15.86 11.49 13.90
C ARG A 175 14.68 11.48 14.88
N ASN A 176 14.71 12.33 15.90
CA ASN A 176 13.67 12.40 16.94
C ASN A 176 12.41 13.17 16.50
N LYS A 177 12.38 13.69 15.27
CA LYS A 177 11.25 14.41 14.66
C LYS A 177 10.58 13.62 13.54
N VAL A 178 11.09 12.43 13.23
CA VAL A 178 10.50 11.54 12.22
C VAL A 178 9.59 10.58 12.97
N PRO A 179 8.32 10.43 12.57
CA PRO A 179 7.43 9.48 13.21
C PRO A 179 7.93 8.04 12.95
N GLU A 180 7.63 7.13 13.87
CA GLU A 180 8.01 5.71 13.72
C GLU A 180 7.27 5.05 12.54
N ASN A 181 6.02 5.48 12.32
CA ASN A 181 5.16 4.94 11.27
C ASN A 181 4.58 6.06 10.43
N LEU A 182 4.42 5.80 9.14
CA LEU A 182 3.71 6.64 8.19
C LEU A 182 2.42 5.92 7.75
N TYR A 183 1.29 6.58 7.87
CA TYR A 183 0.02 6.07 7.37
C TYR A 183 -0.21 6.63 5.97
N VAL A 184 -0.39 5.74 5.01
CA VAL A 184 -0.56 6.07 3.60
C VAL A 184 -1.92 5.59 3.18
N ASN A 185 -2.83 6.51 2.90
CA ASN A 185 -4.05 6.19 2.16
C ASN A 185 -3.71 6.20 0.67
N SER A 186 -3.56 5.00 0.10
CA SER A 186 -3.17 4.75 -1.28
C SER A 186 -4.43 4.43 -2.08
N ILE A 187 -4.72 5.28 -3.07
CA ILE A 187 -5.87 5.13 -3.96
C ILE A 187 -5.35 4.88 -5.36
N PHE A 188 -5.71 3.75 -5.95
CA PHE A 188 -5.24 3.33 -7.28
C PHE A 188 -6.35 2.66 -8.06
N ASP A 189 -6.29 2.80 -9.39
CA ASP A 189 -7.27 2.21 -10.30
C ASP A 189 -6.72 0.93 -10.90
N VAL A 190 -7.56 -0.09 -10.97
CA VAL A 190 -7.25 -1.38 -11.59
C VAL A 190 -8.16 -1.60 -12.77
N THR A 191 -7.56 -1.79 -13.94
CA THR A 191 -8.27 -2.13 -15.18
C THR A 191 -7.89 -3.54 -15.59
N LYS A 192 -8.88 -4.38 -15.86
CA LYS A 192 -8.66 -5.73 -16.38
C LYS A 192 -8.22 -5.67 -17.85
N THR A 193 -7.29 -6.54 -18.24
CA THR A 193 -6.86 -6.68 -19.64
C THR A 193 -7.67 -7.76 -20.36
N ASP A 194 -7.40 -7.96 -21.66
CA ASP A 194 -8.00 -9.06 -22.43
C ASP A 194 -7.57 -10.45 -21.93
N ASP A 195 -6.41 -10.55 -21.26
CA ASP A 195 -5.99 -11.79 -20.59
C ASP A 195 -6.90 -12.10 -19.40
N SER A 196 -7.34 -13.36 -19.27
CA SER A 196 -8.26 -13.84 -18.21
C SER A 196 -7.91 -13.39 -16.79
N PHE A 197 -6.60 -13.28 -16.50
CA PHE A 197 -6.05 -12.89 -15.21
C PHE A 197 -5.20 -11.62 -15.27
N GLY A 198 -5.13 -10.94 -16.42
CA GLY A 198 -4.28 -9.76 -16.56
C GLY A 198 -4.96 -8.48 -16.08
N TYR A 199 -4.15 -7.58 -15.53
CA TYR A 199 -4.57 -6.29 -15.00
C TYR A 199 -3.49 -5.24 -15.17
N ASN A 200 -3.92 -3.98 -15.17
CA ASN A 200 -3.04 -2.81 -15.05
C ASN A 200 -3.42 -2.04 -13.78
N VAL A 201 -2.40 -1.62 -13.04
CA VAL A 201 -2.56 -0.69 -11.91
C VAL A 201 -2.20 0.71 -12.40
N ASN A 202 -2.99 1.71 -12.02
CA ASN A 202 -2.75 3.11 -12.33
C ASN A 202 -2.85 3.97 -11.07
N HIS A 203 -2.02 5.00 -10.97
CA HIS A 203 -2.10 5.94 -9.88
C HIS A 203 -3.37 6.78 -9.98
N ASN A 204 -4.03 7.00 -8.83
CA ASN A 204 -5.13 7.92 -8.71
C ASN A 204 -4.79 9.03 -7.69
N THR A 205 -4.63 8.67 -6.41
CA THR A 205 -4.35 9.63 -5.34
C THR A 205 -3.55 8.98 -4.24
N LEU A 206 -2.70 9.74 -3.56
CA LEU A 206 -2.04 9.30 -2.33
C LEU A 206 -2.13 10.39 -1.26
N LYS A 207 -2.50 10.01 -0.03
CA LYS A 207 -2.55 10.90 1.13
C LYS A 207 -1.76 10.33 2.29
N LEU A 208 -1.04 11.19 3.00
CA LEU A 208 -0.25 10.85 4.18
C LEU A 208 -0.94 11.32 5.45
N ASN A 209 -1.20 10.42 6.40
CA ASN A 209 -1.91 10.69 7.65
C ASN A 209 -3.16 11.58 7.42
N TYR A 210 -3.16 12.80 7.97
CA TYR A 210 -4.23 13.80 7.83
C TYR A 210 -3.92 14.90 6.79
N LEU A 211 -2.81 14.78 6.05
CA LEU A 211 -2.44 15.74 5.02
C LEU A 211 -3.42 15.68 3.85
N THR A 212 -3.57 16.82 3.16
CA THR A 212 -4.25 16.84 1.86
C THR A 212 -3.41 16.11 0.80
N SER A 213 -3.99 15.77 -0.35
CA SER A 213 -3.23 15.14 -1.45
C SER A 213 -2.08 16.05 -1.92
N ALA A 214 -2.34 17.35 -2.05
CA ALA A 214 -1.32 18.34 -2.45
C ALA A 214 -0.19 18.46 -1.42
N ASP A 215 -0.53 18.50 -0.12
CA ASP A 215 0.48 18.53 0.94
C ASP A 215 1.27 17.22 1.02
N SER A 216 0.63 16.09 0.72
CA SER A 216 1.27 14.78 0.66
C SER A 216 2.29 14.71 -0.48
N GLU A 217 1.93 15.19 -1.67
CA GLU A 217 2.83 15.26 -2.82
C GLU A 217 4.02 16.19 -2.56
N ASP A 218 3.78 17.39 -2.02
CA ASP A 218 4.82 18.35 -1.64
C ASP A 218 5.79 17.76 -0.59
N PHE A 219 5.25 17.07 0.41
CA PHE A 219 6.06 16.40 1.41
C PHE A 219 6.89 15.25 0.82
N ILE A 220 6.30 14.43 -0.06
CA ILE A 220 7.04 13.34 -0.73
C ILE A 220 8.13 13.91 -1.64
N ASN A 221 7.87 15.00 -2.37
CA ASN A 221 8.89 15.67 -3.17
C ASN A 221 10.07 16.15 -2.29
N THR A 222 9.76 16.67 -1.11
CA THR A 222 10.77 17.05 -0.11
C THR A 222 11.59 15.85 0.37
N LEU A 223 10.92 14.75 0.74
CA LEU A 223 11.59 13.51 1.13
C LEU A 223 12.42 12.91 -0.01
N ASN A 224 11.94 12.99 -1.24
CA ASN A 224 12.63 12.50 -2.42
C ASN A 224 13.95 13.25 -2.68
N ALA A 225 13.95 14.58 -2.53
CA ALA A 225 15.16 15.38 -2.64
C ALA A 225 16.22 15.00 -1.58
N LEU A 226 15.78 14.47 -0.43
CA LEU A 226 16.64 14.08 0.70
C LEU A 226 17.11 12.62 0.63
N LEU A 227 16.20 11.72 0.27
CA LEU A 227 16.31 10.28 0.47
C LEU A 227 16.16 9.47 -0.82
N SER A 228 15.82 10.12 -1.94
CA SER A 228 15.60 9.49 -3.25
C SER A 228 14.55 8.37 -3.19
N ILE A 229 13.41 8.68 -2.59
CA ILE A 229 12.32 7.72 -2.34
C ILE A 229 11.31 7.62 -3.49
N GLY A 230 11.42 8.46 -4.52
CA GLY A 230 10.46 8.54 -5.63
C GLY A 230 9.40 9.64 -5.46
N THR A 231 8.38 9.62 -6.30
CA THR A 231 7.21 10.51 -6.27
C THR A 231 6.03 9.87 -5.55
N ALA A 232 5.00 10.66 -5.23
CA ALA A 232 3.74 10.15 -4.67
C ALA A 232 3.11 9.10 -5.59
N GLU A 233 3.11 9.35 -6.90
CA GLU A 233 2.69 8.39 -7.92
C GLU A 233 3.48 7.08 -7.83
N SER A 234 4.82 7.14 -7.81
CA SER A 234 5.64 5.93 -7.76
C SER A 234 5.45 5.11 -6.47
N LEU A 235 5.24 5.79 -5.34
CA LEU A 235 4.94 5.14 -4.06
C LEU A 235 3.56 4.47 -4.12
N ASN A 236 2.56 5.18 -4.63
CA ASN A 236 1.21 4.65 -4.79
C ASN A 236 1.18 3.42 -5.71
N MET A 237 1.91 3.48 -6.82
CA MET A 237 2.07 2.38 -7.76
C MET A 237 2.79 1.20 -7.14
N THR A 238 3.83 1.44 -6.32
CA THR A 238 4.56 0.38 -5.61
C THR A 238 3.64 -0.37 -4.65
N ILE A 239 2.83 0.37 -3.88
CA ILE A 239 1.84 -0.21 -2.96
C ILE A 239 0.78 -1.00 -3.74
N GLY A 240 0.11 -0.34 -4.70
CA GLY A 240 -0.99 -0.94 -5.45
C GLY A 240 -0.56 -2.17 -6.25
N SER A 241 0.56 -2.09 -6.97
CA SER A 241 1.09 -3.23 -7.73
C SER A 241 1.44 -4.37 -6.82
N LYS A 242 2.14 -4.14 -5.70
CA LYS A 242 2.51 -5.24 -4.79
C LYS A 242 1.29 -5.98 -4.24
N ILE A 243 0.24 -5.25 -3.88
CA ILE A 243 -1.02 -5.83 -3.39
C ILE A 243 -1.69 -6.64 -4.50
N MET A 244 -1.80 -6.09 -5.71
CA MET A 244 -2.43 -6.77 -6.84
C MET A 244 -1.62 -7.99 -7.33
N ASP A 245 -0.28 -7.93 -7.27
CA ASP A 245 0.60 -9.05 -7.62
C ASP A 245 0.42 -10.22 -6.66
N LEU A 246 0.25 -9.95 -5.36
CA LEU A 246 -0.03 -11.00 -4.38
C LEU A 246 -1.44 -11.58 -4.52
N LEU A 247 -2.44 -10.72 -4.75
CA LEU A 247 -3.83 -11.14 -4.85
C LEU A 247 -4.11 -11.85 -6.18
N ILE A 248 -3.83 -11.17 -7.29
CA ILE A 248 -4.10 -11.65 -8.65
C ILE A 248 -2.85 -12.32 -9.20
N GLY A 249 -1.80 -11.52 -9.39
CA GLY A 249 -0.53 -11.93 -10.00
C GLY A 249 -0.67 -12.38 -11.45
N THR A 250 0.44 -12.87 -12.00
CA THR A 250 0.56 -13.21 -13.43
C THR A 250 1.12 -14.61 -13.59
N GLN A 251 1.20 -15.08 -14.84
CA GLN A 251 1.87 -16.35 -15.13
C GLN A 251 3.35 -16.41 -14.73
N PHE A 252 4.01 -15.24 -14.64
CA PHE A 252 5.44 -15.15 -14.31
C PHE A 252 5.68 -14.93 -12.81
N ASP A 253 4.72 -14.32 -12.12
CA ASP A 253 4.72 -14.15 -10.67
C ASP A 253 3.30 -14.47 -10.14
N PRO A 254 2.99 -15.77 -9.91
CA PRO A 254 1.64 -16.20 -9.58
C PRO A 254 1.17 -15.72 -8.21
N GLY A 255 0.16 -14.85 -8.21
CA GLY A 255 -0.61 -14.48 -7.03
C GLY A 255 -1.63 -15.57 -6.67
N LEU A 256 -2.40 -15.34 -5.62
CA LEU A 256 -3.38 -16.29 -5.14
C LEU A 256 -4.41 -16.67 -6.23
N ILE A 257 -5.03 -15.69 -6.87
CA ILE A 257 -6.09 -15.91 -7.87
C ILE A 257 -5.51 -16.56 -9.13
N TYR A 258 -4.32 -16.16 -9.58
CA TYR A 258 -3.68 -16.86 -10.70
C TYR A 258 -3.40 -18.33 -10.35
N ASN A 259 -2.95 -18.65 -9.13
CA ASN A 259 -2.74 -20.04 -8.72
C ASN A 259 -4.05 -20.86 -8.70
N LEU A 260 -5.20 -20.23 -8.47
CA LEU A 260 -6.51 -20.90 -8.59
C LEU A 260 -6.81 -21.34 -10.03
N SER A 261 -6.16 -20.77 -11.05
CA SER A 261 -6.33 -21.21 -12.44
C SER A 261 -5.86 -22.65 -12.68
N TYR A 262 -4.81 -23.09 -11.96
CA TYR A 262 -4.36 -24.48 -11.98
C TYR A 262 -5.40 -25.45 -11.41
N LEU A 263 -6.35 -24.94 -10.63
CA LEU A 263 -7.46 -25.70 -10.02
C LEU A 263 -8.79 -25.50 -10.77
N GLY A 264 -8.74 -24.84 -11.93
CA GLY A 264 -9.89 -24.72 -12.84
C GLY A 264 -10.55 -23.34 -12.88
N ALA A 265 -10.06 -22.34 -12.14
CA ALA A 265 -10.52 -20.98 -12.33
C ALA A 265 -10.17 -20.47 -13.74
N THR A 266 -11.09 -19.72 -14.32
CA THR A 266 -11.02 -19.20 -15.69
C THR A 266 -10.95 -17.69 -15.75
N THR A 267 -11.46 -17.00 -14.72
CA THR A 267 -11.52 -15.54 -14.67
C THR A 267 -11.77 -15.04 -13.25
N TYR A 268 -11.53 -13.75 -13.04
CA TYR A 268 -11.98 -13.00 -11.88
C TYR A 268 -12.73 -11.72 -12.29
N GLU A 269 -13.50 -11.16 -11.35
CA GLU A 269 -14.32 -9.97 -11.54
C GLU A 269 -14.51 -9.23 -10.20
N PHE A 270 -14.33 -7.91 -10.22
CA PHE A 270 -14.76 -7.01 -9.13
C PHE A 270 -16.12 -6.44 -9.51
N SER A 271 -17.10 -6.56 -8.62
CA SER A 271 -18.49 -6.20 -8.88
C SER A 271 -19.13 -5.56 -7.66
N TYR A 272 -20.17 -4.76 -7.88
CA TYR A 272 -21.06 -4.27 -6.84
C TYR A 272 -22.41 -4.97 -6.98
N THR A 273 -22.80 -5.79 -6.01
CA THR A 273 -24.07 -6.54 -6.04
C THR A 273 -24.63 -6.63 -4.63
N ASN A 274 -25.96 -6.57 -4.49
CA ASN A 274 -26.64 -6.64 -3.18
C ASN A 274 -26.12 -5.63 -2.14
N ASN A 275 -25.80 -4.41 -2.60
CA ASN A 275 -25.21 -3.35 -1.78
C ASN A 275 -23.84 -3.68 -1.17
N GLN A 276 -23.07 -4.52 -1.86
CA GLN A 276 -21.75 -4.93 -1.39
C GLN A 276 -20.75 -5.05 -2.55
N ASN A 277 -19.50 -4.67 -2.29
CA ASN A 277 -18.38 -4.91 -3.18
C ASN A 277 -17.92 -6.36 -3.04
N LEU A 278 -17.80 -7.06 -4.17
CA LEU A 278 -17.47 -8.47 -4.22
C LEU A 278 -16.39 -8.75 -5.26
N LEU A 279 -15.34 -9.44 -4.84
CA LEU A 279 -14.45 -10.17 -5.75
C LEU A 279 -15.09 -11.52 -6.01
N THR A 280 -15.18 -11.90 -7.29
CA THR A 280 -15.69 -13.20 -7.73
C THR A 280 -14.64 -13.88 -8.61
N VAL A 281 -14.30 -15.12 -8.32
CA VAL A 281 -13.44 -15.99 -9.14
C VAL A 281 -14.26 -17.20 -9.60
N LYS A 282 -14.28 -17.41 -10.92
CA LYS A 282 -15.12 -18.39 -11.62
C LYS A 282 -14.25 -19.43 -12.32
#